data_AF-A0A7W1IJZ0-F1
#
_entry.id   AF-A0A7W1IJZ0-F1
#
_cell.length_a   1.000
_cell.length_b   1.000
_cell.length_c   1.000
_cell.angle_alpha   90.00
_cell.angle_beta   90.00
_cell.angle_gamma   90.00
#
_symmetry.space_group_name_H-M   'P 1'
#
loop_
_entity.id
_entity.type
_entity.pdbx_description
1 polymer ?
#
loop_
_entity_poly.entity_id
_entity_poly.type
_entity_poly.pdbx_seq_one_letter_code
_entity_poly.pdbx_strand_id
1 'polypeptide(L)' 'LEVNGKSIMGVMMLAAECGATLALRATGTDEEAALDALSALIANKFGEK' A
#
# COMPACT_ATOMS: atom_id res chain seq x y z
N LEU A 1 -11.94 6.29 -1.20
CA LEU A 1 -12.13 5.21 -2.19
C LEU A 1 -11.33 4.00 -1.71
N GLU A 2 -11.89 2.80 -1.78
CA GLU A 2 -11.18 1.56 -1.46
C GLU A 2 -10.90 0.79 -2.76
N VAL A 3 -9.70 0.22 -2.88
CA VAL A 3 -9.27 -0.55 -4.05
C VAL A 3 -8.51 -1.79 -3.62
N ASN A 4 -8.45 -2.79 -4.50
CA ASN A 4 -7.64 -3.97 -4.27
C ASN A 4 -6.15 -3.65 -4.48
N GLY A 5 -5.36 -3.66 -3.40
CA GLY A 5 -3.91 -3.39 -3.42
C GLY A 5 -3.08 -4.38 -4.24
N LYS A 6 -3.63 -5.55 -4.62
CA LYS A 6 -2.98 -6.51 -5.52
C LYS A 6 -3.32 -6.28 -7.01
N SER A 7 -4.19 -5.33 -7.33
CA SER A 7 -4.56 -4.97 -8.70
C SER A 7 -3.90 -3.66 -9.10
N ILE A 8 -2.98 -3.71 -10.06
CA ILE A 8 -2.28 -2.51 -10.55
C ILE A 8 -3.27 -1.47 -11.10
N MET A 9 -4.32 -1.90 -11.81
CA MET A 9 -5.35 -0.99 -12.31
C MET A 9 -6.10 -0.29 -11.18
N GLY A 10 -6.41 -1.01 -10.10
CA GLY A 10 -7.07 -0.44 -8.92
C GLY A 10 -6.20 0.60 -8.22
N VAL A 11 -4.91 0.30 -8.04
CA VAL A 11 -3.95 1.23 -7.44
C VAL A 11 -3.76 2.49 -8.30
N MET A 12 -3.66 2.36 -9.63
CA MET A 12 -3.59 3.53 -10.51
C MET A 12 -4.86 4.38 -10.48
N MET A 13 -6.05 3.77 -10.38
CA MET A 13 -7.32 4.49 -10.27
C MET A 13 -7.51 5.17 -8.91
N LEU A 14 -6.92 4.64 -7.84
CA LEU A 14 -6.91 5.32 -6.54
C LEU A 14 -6.22 6.69 -6.65
N ALA A 15 -5.24 6.82 -7.56
CA ALA A 15 -4.56 8.07 -7.90
C ALA A 15 -4.05 8.83 -6.66
N ALA A 16 -3.51 8.08 -5.69
CA ALA A 16 -2.95 8.66 -4.48
C ALA A 16 -1.67 9.43 -4.81
N GLU A 17 -1.68 10.74 -4.58
CA GLU A 17 -0.53 11.62 -4.82
C GLU A 17 0.49 11.57 -3.66
N CYS A 18 1.67 12.13 -3.89
CA CYS A 18 2.69 12.25 -2.85
C CYS A 18 2.16 13.12 -1.71
N GLY A 19 2.25 12.61 -0.48
CA GLY A 19 1.69 13.25 0.72
C GLY A 19 0.27 12.81 1.07
N ALA A 20 -0.38 11.99 0.23
CA ALA A 20 -1.67 11.40 0.58
C ALA A 20 -1.55 10.41 1.75
N THR A 21 -2.55 10.42 2.63
CA THR A 21 -2.67 9.43 3.71
C THR A 21 -3.48 8.22 3.22
N LEU A 22 -2.91 7.03 3.39
CA LEU A 22 -3.54 5.77 3.01
C LEU A 22 -3.83 4.91 4.25
N ALA A 23 -4.96 4.22 4.25
CA ALA A 23 -5.26 3.17 5.22
C ALA A 23 -5.09 1.80 4.55
N LEU A 24 -4.22 0.95 5.10
CA LEU A 24 -3.98 -0.40 4.60
C LEU A 24 -4.79 -1.42 5.40
N ARG A 25 -5.34 -2.42 4.72
CA ARG A 25 -6.04 -3.56 5.31
C ARG A 25 -5.59 -4.83 4.61
N ALA A 26 -5.18 -5.81 5.40
CA ALA A 26 -4.90 -7.17 4.95
C ALA A 26 -5.75 -8.15 5.75
N THR A 27 -6.04 -9.31 5.17
CA THR A 27 -6.74 -10.40 5.84
C THR A 27 -6.20 -11.71 5.31
N GLY A 28 -5.72 -12.57 6.19
CA GLY A 28 -5.10 -13.84 5.82
C GLY A 28 -4.07 -14.32 6.84
N THR A 29 -3.47 -15.46 6.56
CA THR A 29 -2.47 -16.07 7.45
C THR A 29 -1.18 -15.25 7.59
N ASP A 30 -0.93 -14.34 6.65
CA ASP A 30 0.24 -13.48 6.55
C ASP A 30 -0.10 -11.99 6.69
N GLU A 31 -1.28 -11.65 7.24
CA GLU A 31 -1.79 -10.27 7.27
C GLU A 31 -0.86 -9.28 7.98
N GLU A 32 -0.30 -9.65 9.13
CA GLU A 32 0.62 -8.81 9.90
C GLU A 32 1.94 -8.60 9.14
N ALA A 33 2.53 -9.68 8.64
CA ALA A 33 3.76 -9.63 7.84
C ALA A 33 3.59 -8.80 6.55
N ALA A 34 2.43 -8.91 5.89
CA ALA A 34 2.11 -8.13 4.70
C ALA A 34 1.98 -6.64 5.01
N LEU A 35 1.30 -6.28 6.10
CA LEU A 35 1.15 -4.90 6.54
C LEU A 35 2.49 -4.28 6.94
N ASP A 36 3.35 -5.03 7.66
CA ASP A 36 4.69 -4.60 8.04
C ASP A 36 5.58 -4.35 6.81
N ALA A 37 5.60 -5.29 5.87
CA ALA A 37 6.41 -5.16 4.65
C ALA A 37 5.97 -3.97 3.80
N LEU A 38 4.66 -3.77 3.62
CA LEU A 38 4.12 -2.63 2.87
C LEU A 38 4.40 -1.30 3.58
N SER A 39 4.25 -1.26 4.90
CA SER A 39 4.54 -0.06 5.69
C SER A 39 6.03 0.32 5.62
N ALA A 40 6.92 -0.67 5.75
CA ALA A 40 8.36 -0.46 5.62
C ALA A 40 8.76 0.02 4.22
N LEU A 41 8.15 -0.54 3.16
CA LEU A 41 8.40 -0.12 1.78
C LEU A 41 8.02 1.35 1.55
N ILE A 42 6.84 1.76 2.01
CA ILE A 42 6.35 3.15 1.88
C ILE A 42 7.20 4.10 2.74
N ALA A 43 7.53 3.72 3.97
CA ALA A 43 8.39 4.51 4.85
C ALA A 43 9.80 4.71 4.27
N ASN A 44 10.32 3.71 3.56
CA ASN A 44 11.57 3.79 2.82
C ASN A 44 11.43 4.45 1.43
N LYS A 45 10.30 5.13 1.16
CA LYS A 45 10.02 5.83 -0.11
C LYS A 45 10.29 4.96 -1.34
N PHE A 46 9.89 3.69 -1.29
CA PHE A 46 10.14 2.73 -2.39
C PHE A 46 11.61 2.56 -2.79
N GLY A 47 12.57 2.95 -1.92
CA GLY A 47 14.00 2.89 -2.18
C GLY A 47 14.54 4.04 -3.05
N GLU A 48 13.76 5.11 -3.24
CA GLU A 48 14.14 6.28 -4.01
C GLU A 48 15.06 7.23 -3.21
N LYS A 49 15.95 7.97 -3.90
CA LYS A 49 16.93 8.90 -3.30
C LYS A 49 16.41 10.32 -3.20
#